data_AF-A0A2Y9TV30-F1
#
_entry.id   AF-A0A2Y9TV30-F1
#
_cell.length_a   1.000
_cell.length_b   1.000
_cell.length_c   1.000
_cell.angle_alpha   90.00
_cell.angle_beta   90.00
_cell.angle_gamma   90.00
#
_symmetry.space_group_name_H-M   'P 1'
#
loop_
_entity.id
_entity.type
_entity.pdbx_description
1 polymer ?
#
loop_
_entity_poly.entity_id
_entity_poly.type
_entity_poly.pdbx_seq_one_letter_code
_entity_poly.pdbx_strand_id
1 'polypeptide(L)'
;MAGRKSKFFLFICLALLLGLFTFCGGSYVLHKTSETSFCLSCHTMQAAYDEYQGSVHFKNQKGIRAECSDCHVPQAPVDFLLAKMRASKDVYHQFVTGKIDTPEKYEEHRLAMAQTVWHQLKQNDSATCRSCHQFDAMDIQTQSADAQKMHNLAIKEKQTCIDCHKGVAHFPPEIKMDEKALGALLSEAKQTAQDAKLVYPVQPVKLNELGMAYPAAALKVLKSDAAGREVELNGSQMKGAEQVIYLEKGQRLILATLTEQGEQTLKINADFTKDEYDNEWRPVTLTATITDPVLSDLAPLWNYAENLDNVYCSGCHAKISSKHYTVNAWPAVAKGMGARTDISPQDLDILTKYFQYNAKDINNH
;
A
#
# COMPACT_ATOMS: atom_id res chain seq x y z
N MET A 1 38.94 -55.04 18.91
CA MET A 1 38.68 -53.76 18.19
C MET A 1 37.73 -53.89 16.99
N ALA A 2 37.61 -55.05 16.32
CA ALA A 2 36.76 -55.21 15.12
C ALA A 2 35.23 -55.09 15.37
N GLY A 3 34.70 -55.65 16.47
CA GLY A 3 33.25 -55.62 16.76
C GLY A 3 32.67 -54.23 17.09
N ARG A 4 33.50 -53.30 17.60
CA ARG A 4 33.06 -51.93 17.93
C ARG A 4 32.95 -51.05 16.67
N LYS A 5 33.81 -51.30 15.66
CA LYS A 5 33.75 -50.64 14.35
C LYS A 5 32.55 -51.11 13.51
N SER A 6 32.21 -52.40 13.58
CA SER A 6 31.02 -52.95 12.91
C SER A 6 29.70 -52.43 13.49
N LYS A 7 29.58 -52.35 14.83
CA LYS A 7 28.39 -51.75 15.48
C LYS A 7 28.24 -50.25 15.22
N PHE A 8 29.36 -49.52 15.15
CA PHE A 8 29.37 -48.10 14.80
C PHE A 8 28.95 -47.86 13.34
N PHE A 9 29.42 -48.69 12.41
CA PHE A 9 29.02 -48.64 11.01
C PHE A 9 27.53 -48.96 10.83
N LEU A 10 27.03 -50.00 11.53
CA LEU A 10 25.60 -50.33 11.53
C LEU A 10 24.74 -49.18 12.05
N PHE A 11 25.17 -48.51 13.13
CA PHE A 11 24.46 -47.36 13.69
C PHE A 11 24.41 -46.18 12.70
N ILE A 12 25.52 -45.89 12.01
CA ILE A 12 25.55 -44.85 10.97
C ILE A 12 24.61 -45.21 9.82
N CYS A 13 24.63 -46.45 9.34
CA CYS A 13 23.71 -46.90 8.29
C CYS A 13 22.24 -46.76 8.72
N LEU A 14 21.92 -47.12 9.97
CA LEU A 14 20.57 -46.98 10.50
C LEU A 14 20.13 -45.52 10.61
N ALA A 15 21.03 -44.64 11.07
CA ALA A 15 20.77 -43.21 11.16
C ALA A 15 20.59 -42.56 9.77
N LEU A 16 21.38 -42.97 8.78
CA LEU A 16 21.23 -42.52 7.39
C LEU A 16 19.92 -43.02 6.77
N LEU A 17 19.53 -44.28 7.01
CA LEU A 17 18.25 -44.82 6.55
C LEU A 17 17.08 -44.08 7.20
N LEU A 18 17.15 -43.81 8.50
CA LEU A 18 16.13 -43.02 9.20
C LEU A 18 16.06 -41.60 8.64
N GLY A 19 17.21 -40.95 8.42
CA GLY A 19 17.28 -39.60 7.85
C GLY A 19 16.73 -39.53 6.41
N LEU A 20 17.03 -40.54 5.59
CA LEU A 20 16.47 -40.64 4.24
C LEU A 20 14.95 -40.85 4.28
N PHE A 21 14.49 -41.74 5.15
CA PHE A 21 13.06 -42.03 5.31
C PHE A 21 12.28 -40.80 5.78
N THR A 22 12.79 -40.06 6.77
CA THR A 22 12.14 -38.83 7.25
C THR A 22 12.17 -37.73 6.21
N PHE A 23 13.27 -37.57 5.47
CA PHE A 23 13.37 -36.59 4.39
C PHE A 23 12.41 -36.89 3.24
N CYS A 24 12.44 -38.12 2.70
CA CYS A 24 11.56 -38.53 1.61
C CYS A 24 10.09 -38.53 2.04
N GLY A 25 9.79 -39.05 3.23
CA GLY A 25 8.44 -39.04 3.79
C GLY A 25 7.90 -37.62 4.02
N GLY A 26 8.71 -36.74 4.60
CA GLY A 26 8.37 -35.33 4.80
C GLY A 26 8.12 -34.61 3.47
N SER A 27 9.02 -34.77 2.50
CA SER A 27 8.85 -34.20 1.16
C SER A 27 7.57 -34.67 0.50
N TYR A 28 7.27 -35.98 0.55
CA TYR A 28 6.06 -36.54 -0.02
C TYR A 28 4.80 -35.94 0.60
N VAL A 29 4.73 -35.84 1.94
CA VAL A 29 3.60 -35.22 2.65
C VAL A 29 3.44 -33.75 2.27
N LEU A 30 4.54 -33.00 2.17
CA LEU A 30 4.48 -31.59 1.79
C LEU A 30 3.96 -31.40 0.36
N HIS A 31 4.32 -32.26 -0.60
CA HIS A 31 3.77 -32.20 -1.94
C HIS A 31 2.31 -32.68 -1.99
N LYS A 32 1.94 -33.74 -1.25
CA LYS A 32 0.55 -34.19 -1.17
C LYS A 32 -0.40 -33.15 -0.59
N THR A 33 0.06 -32.40 0.40
CA THR A 33 -0.71 -31.26 0.96
C THR A 33 -0.70 -30.02 0.05
N SER A 34 -0.08 -30.08 -1.14
CA SER A 34 -0.18 -29.03 -2.18
C SER A 34 -1.18 -29.38 -3.28
N GLU A 35 -1.68 -30.62 -3.33
CA GLU A 35 -2.62 -31.02 -4.37
C GLU A 35 -3.96 -30.27 -4.20
N THR A 36 -4.58 -29.88 -5.31
CA THR A 36 -5.91 -29.23 -5.31
C THR A 36 -6.94 -30.05 -4.53
N SER A 37 -6.89 -31.38 -4.63
CA SER A 37 -7.76 -32.30 -3.86
C SER A 37 -7.61 -32.13 -2.34
N PHE A 38 -6.40 -31.83 -1.84
CA PHE A 38 -6.18 -31.54 -0.43
C PHE A 38 -6.75 -30.19 -0.04
N CYS A 39 -6.54 -29.14 -0.85
CA CYS A 39 -7.13 -27.83 -0.62
C CYS A 39 -8.66 -27.91 -0.54
N LEU A 40 -9.30 -28.67 -1.44
CA LEU A 40 -10.75 -28.88 -1.48
C LEU A 40 -11.28 -29.82 -0.39
N SER A 41 -10.41 -30.41 0.44
CA SER A 41 -10.85 -31.17 1.60
C SER A 41 -11.48 -30.27 2.68
N CYS A 42 -11.26 -28.96 2.61
CA CYS A 42 -11.91 -27.95 3.45
C CYS A 42 -13.06 -27.27 2.69
N HIS A 43 -14.26 -27.22 3.30
CA HIS A 43 -15.44 -26.58 2.70
C HIS A 43 -15.23 -25.07 2.41
N THR A 44 -14.36 -24.41 3.16
CA THR A 44 -14.07 -22.97 3.01
C THR A 44 -13.34 -22.63 1.72
N MET A 45 -12.73 -23.63 1.06
CA MET A 45 -12.07 -23.44 -0.23
C MET A 45 -13.03 -23.60 -1.42
N GLN A 46 -14.27 -24.03 -1.20
CA GLN A 46 -15.23 -24.26 -2.28
C GLN A 46 -15.54 -22.97 -3.04
N ALA A 47 -15.74 -21.86 -2.34
CA ALA A 47 -16.00 -20.56 -2.97
C ALA A 47 -14.87 -20.16 -3.93
N ALA A 48 -13.61 -20.22 -3.48
CA ALA A 48 -12.45 -19.91 -4.32
C ALA A 48 -12.32 -20.88 -5.51
N TYR A 49 -12.68 -22.15 -5.33
CA TYR A 49 -12.67 -23.15 -6.40
C TYR A 49 -13.71 -22.87 -7.47
N ASP A 50 -14.94 -22.54 -7.08
CA ASP A 50 -16.02 -22.22 -8.03
C ASP A 50 -15.64 -21.01 -8.91
N GLU A 51 -14.98 -20.00 -8.31
CA GLU A 51 -14.43 -18.87 -9.06
C GLU A 51 -13.30 -19.27 -10.01
N TYR A 52 -12.36 -20.08 -9.51
CA TYR A 52 -11.24 -20.59 -10.30
C TYR A 52 -11.71 -21.37 -11.52
N GLN A 53 -12.78 -22.17 -11.41
CA GLN A 53 -13.38 -22.90 -12.52
C GLN A 53 -13.86 -21.99 -13.66
N GLY A 54 -14.25 -20.75 -13.35
CA GLY A 54 -14.62 -19.74 -14.34
C GLY A 54 -13.43 -19.06 -15.04
N SER A 55 -12.20 -19.31 -14.59
CA SER A 55 -10.99 -18.62 -15.09
C SER A 55 -10.34 -19.32 -16.29
N VAL A 56 -9.55 -18.56 -17.04
CA VAL A 56 -8.71 -19.09 -18.13
C VAL A 56 -7.61 -20.04 -17.63
N HIS A 57 -7.28 -20.02 -16.34
CA HIS A 57 -6.31 -20.92 -15.73
C HIS A 57 -6.87 -22.32 -15.46
N PHE A 58 -8.21 -22.46 -15.36
CA PHE A 58 -8.87 -23.75 -15.24
C PHE A 58 -9.16 -24.40 -16.60
N LYS A 59 -9.60 -23.58 -17.57
CA LYS A 59 -9.99 -24.03 -18.91
C LYS A 59 -9.63 -22.98 -19.97
N ASN A 60 -8.76 -23.36 -20.91
CA ASN A 60 -8.35 -22.51 -22.03
C ASN A 60 -8.19 -23.33 -23.32
N GLN A 61 -8.04 -22.62 -24.43
CA GLN A 61 -7.87 -23.20 -25.77
C GLN A 61 -6.55 -23.99 -25.92
N LYS A 62 -5.55 -23.73 -25.06
CA LYS A 62 -4.24 -24.39 -25.12
C LYS A 62 -4.23 -25.74 -24.39
N GLY A 63 -5.30 -26.08 -23.66
CA GLY A 63 -5.41 -27.34 -22.92
C GLY A 63 -4.47 -27.43 -21.71
N ILE A 64 -3.96 -26.30 -21.22
CA ILE A 64 -3.08 -26.24 -20.04
C ILE A 64 -3.92 -25.87 -18.83
N ARG A 65 -3.68 -26.51 -17.68
CA ARG A 65 -4.36 -26.18 -16.42
C ARG A 65 -3.32 -25.87 -15.35
N ALA A 66 -3.51 -24.76 -14.64
CA ALA A 66 -2.71 -24.41 -13.48
C ALA A 66 -3.46 -24.81 -12.21
N GLU A 67 -2.90 -25.67 -11.38
CA GLU A 67 -3.51 -26.11 -10.12
C GLU A 67 -3.34 -25.07 -9.01
N CYS A 68 -4.04 -25.23 -7.88
CA CYS A 68 -4.01 -24.26 -6.78
C CYS A 68 -2.57 -23.94 -6.32
N SER A 69 -1.72 -24.96 -6.21
CA SER A 69 -0.33 -24.81 -5.81
C SER A 69 0.53 -24.06 -6.82
N ASP A 70 0.20 -24.14 -8.11
CA ASP A 70 1.01 -23.52 -9.16
C ASP A 70 0.98 -21.99 -9.04
N CYS A 71 -0.11 -21.44 -8.49
CA CYS A 71 -0.28 -20.02 -8.22
C CYS A 71 0.06 -19.63 -6.78
N HIS A 72 -0.33 -20.44 -5.78
CA HIS A 72 -0.26 -20.08 -4.36
C HIS A 72 1.00 -20.57 -3.62
N VAL A 73 1.74 -21.54 -4.18
CA VAL A 73 2.89 -22.16 -3.50
C VAL A 73 4.16 -21.98 -4.33
N PRO A 74 5.12 -21.13 -3.89
CA PRO A 74 6.40 -20.98 -4.57
C PRO A 74 7.17 -22.31 -4.64
N GLN A 75 7.88 -22.53 -5.74
CA GLN A 75 8.60 -23.78 -6.00
C GLN A 75 10.02 -23.80 -5.42
N ALA A 76 10.60 -22.62 -5.09
CA ALA A 76 11.92 -22.54 -4.50
C ALA A 76 11.92 -23.21 -3.10
N PRO A 77 12.90 -24.07 -2.74
CA PRO A 77 12.80 -24.92 -1.55
C PRO A 77 12.54 -24.18 -0.24
N VAL A 78 13.19 -23.03 -0.03
CA VAL A 78 13.02 -22.21 1.18
C VAL A 78 11.64 -21.55 1.18
N ASP A 79 11.23 -20.95 0.07
CA ASP A 79 9.93 -20.27 -0.05
C ASP A 79 8.76 -21.25 0.03
N PHE A 80 8.93 -22.45 -0.53
CA PHE A 80 7.99 -23.56 -0.43
C PHE A 80 7.75 -23.94 1.05
N LEU A 81 8.83 -24.13 1.82
CA LEU A 81 8.74 -24.45 3.25
C LEU A 81 8.13 -23.30 4.05
N LEU A 82 8.49 -22.05 3.76
CA LEU A 82 7.90 -20.87 4.39
C LEU A 82 6.40 -20.76 4.10
N ALA A 83 5.97 -20.99 2.85
CA ALA A 83 4.56 -21.02 2.48
C ALA A 83 3.80 -22.12 3.22
N LYS A 84 4.39 -23.32 3.34
CA LYS A 84 3.79 -24.43 4.08
C LYS A 84 3.67 -24.16 5.58
N MET A 85 4.66 -23.51 6.19
CA MET A 85 4.55 -23.07 7.58
C MET A 85 3.48 -22.00 7.76
N ARG A 86 3.34 -21.04 6.83
CA ARG A 86 2.29 -20.02 6.90
C ARG A 86 0.89 -20.62 6.75
N ALA A 87 0.73 -21.64 5.91
CA ALA A 87 -0.54 -22.33 5.72
C ALA A 87 -1.08 -23.00 7.00
N SER A 88 -0.26 -23.20 8.04
CA SER A 88 -0.76 -23.67 9.34
C SER A 88 -1.78 -22.71 9.97
N LYS A 89 -1.71 -21.41 9.63
CA LYS A 89 -2.70 -20.41 10.03
C LYS A 89 -4.08 -20.73 9.43
N ASP A 90 -4.12 -21.21 8.20
CA ASP A 90 -5.38 -21.51 7.50
C ASP A 90 -6.05 -22.72 8.15
N VAL A 91 -5.25 -23.73 8.53
CA VAL A 91 -5.70 -24.88 9.33
C VAL A 91 -6.27 -24.43 10.69
N TYR A 92 -5.57 -23.53 11.38
CA TYR A 92 -6.06 -22.96 12.64
C TYR A 92 -7.39 -22.22 12.47
N HIS A 93 -7.51 -21.39 11.43
CA HIS A 93 -8.75 -20.66 11.16
C HIS A 93 -9.91 -21.56 10.73
N GLN A 94 -9.61 -22.64 10.02
CA GLN A 94 -10.58 -23.64 9.61
C GLN A 94 -11.15 -24.42 10.81
N PHE A 95 -10.27 -24.96 11.66
CA PHE A 95 -10.67 -25.94 12.68
C PHE A 95 -10.86 -25.34 14.08
N VAL A 96 -10.31 -24.15 14.36
CA VAL A 96 -10.37 -23.54 15.70
C VAL A 96 -11.26 -22.30 15.71
N THR A 97 -11.04 -21.33 14.82
CA THR A 97 -11.76 -20.05 14.91
C THR A 97 -13.01 -19.96 14.04
N GLY A 98 -13.14 -20.79 13.00
CA GLY A 98 -14.24 -20.69 12.02
C GLY A 98 -14.28 -19.30 11.35
N LYS A 99 -13.11 -18.78 10.93
CA LYS A 99 -13.00 -17.37 10.51
C LYS A 99 -13.74 -17.06 9.21
N ILE A 100 -13.86 -18.04 8.32
CA ILE A 100 -14.48 -17.94 6.99
C ILE A 100 -15.43 -19.12 6.70
N ASP A 101 -16.05 -19.66 7.76
CA ASP A 101 -16.88 -20.88 7.70
C ASP A 101 -18.26 -20.68 7.02
N THR A 102 -18.71 -19.45 6.84
CA THR A 102 -19.92 -19.10 6.08
C THR A 102 -19.58 -18.18 4.90
N PRO A 103 -20.43 -18.14 3.86
CA PRO A 103 -20.26 -17.20 2.74
C PRO A 103 -20.13 -15.75 3.20
N GLU A 104 -20.92 -15.31 4.19
CA GLU A 104 -20.89 -13.94 4.70
C GLU A 104 -19.54 -13.62 5.36
N LYS A 105 -19.00 -14.55 6.17
CA LYS A 105 -17.67 -14.37 6.77
C LYS A 105 -16.55 -14.42 5.74
N TYR A 106 -16.68 -15.26 4.71
CA TYR A 106 -15.74 -15.31 3.59
C TYR A 106 -15.69 -13.96 2.88
N GLU A 107 -16.86 -13.39 2.55
CA GLU A 107 -16.96 -12.07 1.92
C GLU A 107 -16.41 -10.94 2.81
N GLU A 108 -16.74 -10.94 4.11
CA GLU A 108 -16.20 -9.95 5.08
C GLU A 108 -14.66 -9.94 5.08
N HIS A 109 -14.04 -11.10 4.91
CA HIS A 109 -12.59 -11.25 4.94
C HIS A 109 -11.94 -11.27 3.55
N ARG A 110 -12.71 -11.23 2.46
CA ARG A 110 -12.22 -11.40 1.08
C ARG A 110 -11.11 -10.40 0.75
N LEU A 111 -11.32 -9.12 1.07
CA LEU A 111 -10.33 -8.07 0.81
C LEU A 111 -9.01 -8.33 1.55
N ALA A 112 -9.09 -8.65 2.85
CA ALA A 112 -7.90 -8.92 3.66
C ALA A 112 -7.14 -10.17 3.17
N MET A 113 -7.85 -11.22 2.75
CA MET A 113 -7.25 -12.42 2.17
C MET A 113 -6.58 -12.11 0.83
N ALA A 114 -7.28 -11.39 -0.06
CA ALA A 114 -6.74 -10.99 -1.36
C ALA A 114 -5.48 -10.13 -1.21
N GLN A 115 -5.52 -9.11 -0.33
CA GLN A 115 -4.36 -8.26 -0.02
C GLN A 115 -3.19 -9.06 0.53
N THR A 116 -3.43 -10.06 1.38
CA THR A 116 -2.38 -10.94 1.90
C THR A 116 -1.69 -11.69 0.76
N VAL A 117 -2.45 -12.29 -0.16
CA VAL A 117 -1.90 -13.01 -1.32
C VAL A 117 -1.19 -12.07 -2.28
N TRP A 118 -1.78 -10.90 -2.59
CA TRP A 118 -1.16 -9.90 -3.45
C TRP A 118 0.16 -9.39 -2.89
N HIS A 119 0.21 -9.14 -1.58
CA HIS A 119 1.43 -8.72 -0.92
C HIS A 119 2.52 -9.80 -1.02
N GLN A 120 2.17 -11.06 -0.79
CA GLN A 120 3.11 -12.18 -0.93
C GLN A 120 3.63 -12.33 -2.36
N LEU A 121 2.73 -12.28 -3.35
CA LEU A 121 3.08 -12.32 -4.77
C LEU A 121 3.91 -11.11 -5.19
N LYS A 122 3.73 -9.95 -4.56
CA LYS A 122 4.56 -8.77 -4.85
C LYS A 122 5.95 -8.90 -4.23
N GLN A 123 6.03 -9.36 -2.98
CA GLN A 123 7.29 -9.53 -2.25
C GLN A 123 8.24 -10.53 -2.91
N ASN A 124 7.69 -11.58 -3.53
CA ASN A 124 8.49 -12.60 -4.21
C ASN A 124 8.59 -12.40 -5.73
N ASP A 125 8.35 -11.17 -6.22
CA ASP A 125 8.38 -10.83 -7.66
C ASP A 125 7.49 -11.74 -8.53
N SER A 126 6.33 -12.13 -8.01
CA SER A 126 5.35 -12.98 -8.66
C SER A 126 5.97 -14.30 -9.15
N ALA A 127 6.86 -14.90 -8.35
CA ALA A 127 7.64 -16.08 -8.72
C ALA A 127 6.80 -17.23 -9.30
N THR A 128 5.62 -17.47 -8.73
CA THR A 128 4.67 -18.49 -9.22
C THR A 128 4.09 -18.13 -10.58
N CYS A 129 3.71 -16.88 -10.80
CA CYS A 129 3.28 -16.39 -12.12
C CYS A 129 4.41 -16.54 -13.14
N ARG A 130 5.62 -16.10 -12.79
CA ARG A 130 6.79 -16.13 -13.67
C ARG A 130 7.22 -17.55 -14.01
N SER A 131 6.95 -18.55 -13.18
CA SER A 131 7.26 -19.95 -13.51
C SER A 131 6.66 -20.41 -14.84
N CYS A 132 5.55 -19.78 -15.28
CA CYS A 132 4.91 -20.00 -16.57
C CYS A 132 4.90 -18.75 -17.49
N HIS A 133 4.92 -17.55 -16.91
CA HIS A 133 4.76 -16.26 -17.60
C HIS A 133 6.04 -15.41 -17.52
N GLN A 134 7.00 -15.69 -18.39
CA GLN A 134 8.24 -14.90 -18.48
C GLN A 134 8.11 -13.79 -19.53
N PHE A 135 8.59 -12.58 -19.20
CA PHE A 135 8.48 -11.43 -20.10
C PHE A 135 9.23 -11.63 -21.42
N ASP A 136 10.34 -12.37 -21.41
CA ASP A 136 11.14 -12.68 -22.61
C ASP A 136 10.49 -13.74 -23.52
N ALA A 137 9.61 -14.56 -22.96
CA ALA A 137 8.82 -15.56 -23.66
C ALA A 137 7.44 -15.04 -24.13
N MET A 138 7.02 -13.86 -23.65
CA MET A 138 5.78 -13.24 -24.11
C MET A 138 5.97 -12.59 -25.47
N ASP A 139 5.13 -12.95 -26.44
CA ASP A 139 5.04 -12.22 -27.70
C ASP A 139 4.26 -10.92 -27.48
N ILE A 140 4.96 -9.87 -27.04
CA ILE A 140 4.37 -8.56 -26.75
C ILE A 140 3.71 -7.98 -28.01
N GLN A 141 4.32 -8.16 -29.19
CA GLN A 141 3.85 -7.52 -30.43
C GLN A 141 2.46 -8.01 -30.88
N THR A 142 2.05 -9.21 -30.46
CA THR A 142 0.72 -9.77 -30.77
C THR A 142 -0.38 -9.34 -29.78
N GLN A 143 -0.04 -8.63 -28.71
CA GLN A 143 -0.99 -8.16 -27.71
C GLN A 143 -1.73 -6.89 -28.17
N SER A 144 -2.78 -6.47 -27.46
CA SER A 144 -3.43 -5.18 -27.73
C SER A 144 -2.46 -4.00 -27.52
N ALA A 145 -2.69 -2.88 -28.21
CA ALA A 145 -1.82 -1.71 -28.13
C ALA A 145 -1.61 -1.20 -26.69
N ASP A 146 -2.66 -1.24 -25.87
CA ASP A 146 -2.57 -0.85 -24.45
C ASP A 146 -1.74 -1.86 -23.64
N ALA A 147 -1.95 -3.16 -23.84
CA ALA A 147 -1.17 -4.21 -23.18
C ALA A 147 0.31 -4.13 -23.55
N GLN A 148 0.63 -3.84 -24.81
CA GLN A 148 1.99 -3.60 -25.27
C GLN A 148 2.65 -2.45 -24.52
N LYS A 149 1.97 -1.30 -24.44
CA LYS A 149 2.48 -0.13 -23.72
C LYS A 149 2.70 -0.44 -22.24
N MET A 150 1.74 -1.10 -21.60
CA MET A 150 1.80 -1.40 -20.17
C MET A 150 2.83 -2.47 -19.83
N HIS A 151 2.99 -3.53 -20.62
CA HIS A 151 4.04 -4.53 -20.39
C HIS A 151 5.44 -3.96 -20.63
N ASN A 152 5.64 -3.12 -21.65
CA ASN A 152 6.93 -2.43 -21.84
C ASN A 152 7.26 -1.50 -20.65
N LEU A 153 6.25 -0.80 -20.11
CA LEU A 153 6.43 0.00 -18.90
C LEU A 153 6.75 -0.88 -17.69
N ALA A 154 6.04 -1.99 -17.49
CA ALA A 154 6.27 -2.93 -16.40
C ALA A 154 7.70 -3.50 -16.42
N ILE A 155 8.22 -3.85 -17.60
CA ILE A 155 9.60 -4.30 -17.78
C ILE A 155 10.60 -3.20 -17.38
N LYS A 156 10.39 -1.98 -17.89
CA LYS A 156 11.26 -0.83 -17.61
C LYS A 156 11.30 -0.47 -16.12
N GLU A 157 10.14 -0.44 -15.48
CA GLU A 157 9.96 -0.04 -14.08
C GLU A 157 10.08 -1.23 -13.10
N LYS A 158 10.43 -2.42 -13.60
CA LYS A 158 10.59 -3.66 -12.81
C LYS A 158 9.36 -3.99 -11.95
N GLN A 159 8.18 -3.85 -12.53
CA GLN A 159 6.91 -4.19 -11.87
C GLN A 159 6.69 -5.70 -11.83
N THR A 160 5.92 -6.12 -10.84
CA THR A 160 5.48 -7.51 -10.65
C THR A 160 4.17 -7.76 -11.40
N CYS A 161 3.84 -9.02 -11.68
CA CYS A 161 2.61 -9.36 -12.41
C CYS A 161 1.35 -8.89 -11.66
N ILE A 162 1.38 -9.00 -10.34
CA ILE A 162 0.25 -8.68 -9.45
C ILE A 162 0.04 -7.17 -9.23
N ASP A 163 0.97 -6.32 -9.70
CA ASP A 163 0.76 -4.87 -9.68
C ASP A 163 -0.42 -4.48 -10.60
N CYS A 164 -0.61 -5.18 -11.72
CA CYS A 164 -1.74 -4.98 -12.64
C CYS A 164 -2.78 -6.11 -12.57
N HIS A 165 -2.33 -7.38 -12.59
CA HIS A 165 -3.23 -8.52 -12.75
C HIS A 165 -3.80 -8.99 -11.42
N LYS A 166 -4.70 -8.19 -10.84
CA LYS A 166 -5.49 -8.58 -9.66
C LYS A 166 -6.79 -9.25 -10.12
N GLY A 167 -7.22 -10.27 -9.39
CA GLY A 167 -8.42 -11.03 -9.74
C GLY A 167 -8.25 -11.99 -10.94
N VAL A 168 -7.07 -12.61 -11.07
CA VAL A 168 -6.74 -13.51 -12.20
C VAL A 168 -7.62 -14.75 -12.26
N ALA A 169 -7.81 -15.40 -11.11
CA ALA A 169 -8.56 -16.65 -10.97
C ALA A 169 -9.76 -16.52 -10.02
N HIS A 170 -9.79 -15.46 -9.21
CA HIS A 170 -10.80 -15.22 -8.19
C HIS A 170 -11.41 -13.86 -8.42
N PHE A 171 -12.69 -13.68 -8.09
CA PHE A 171 -13.34 -12.38 -8.23
C PHE A 171 -12.64 -11.35 -7.35
N PRO A 172 -12.31 -10.17 -7.91
CA PRO A 172 -11.70 -9.11 -7.13
C PRO A 172 -12.66 -8.71 -6.00
N PRO A 173 -12.16 -8.45 -4.78
CA PRO A 173 -13.00 -7.95 -3.70
C PRO A 173 -13.65 -6.63 -4.10
N GLU A 174 -14.89 -6.39 -3.64
CA GLU A 174 -15.42 -5.04 -3.62
C GLU A 174 -14.53 -4.20 -2.71
N ILE A 175 -13.84 -3.25 -3.30
CA ILE A 175 -12.92 -2.42 -2.55
C ILE A 175 -13.68 -1.22 -1.99
N LYS A 176 -14.31 -1.43 -0.83
CA LYS A 176 -14.85 -0.33 -0.02
C LYS A 176 -13.77 0.09 0.97
N MET A 177 -13.49 1.38 1.07
CA MET A 177 -12.74 1.86 2.23
C MET A 177 -13.56 1.59 3.48
N ASP A 178 -12.92 1.02 4.49
CA ASP A 178 -13.53 0.87 5.81
C ASP A 178 -13.75 2.29 6.37
N GLU A 179 -15.01 2.69 6.53
CA GLU A 179 -15.39 3.97 7.16
C GLU A 179 -14.74 4.12 8.55
N LYS A 180 -14.40 3.01 9.22
CA LYS A 180 -13.71 3.01 10.52
C LYS A 180 -12.25 3.42 10.42
N ALA A 181 -11.58 3.27 9.28
CA ALA A 181 -10.16 3.57 9.14
C ALA A 181 -9.87 5.07 9.30
N LEU A 182 -10.68 5.95 8.71
CA LEU A 182 -10.59 7.39 8.94
C LEU A 182 -10.95 7.73 10.39
N GLY A 183 -11.96 7.05 10.95
CA GLY A 183 -12.34 7.20 12.35
C GLY A 183 -11.22 6.84 13.32
N ALA A 184 -10.45 5.80 13.03
CA ALA A 184 -9.28 5.39 13.81
C ALA A 184 -8.16 6.44 13.73
N LEU A 185 -7.87 6.94 12.53
CA LEU A 185 -6.88 8.01 12.32
C LEU A 185 -7.25 9.30 13.07
N LEU A 186 -8.53 9.70 13.01
CA LEU A 186 -9.04 10.84 13.77
C LEU A 186 -9.02 10.60 15.28
N SER A 187 -9.21 9.36 15.72
CA SER A 187 -9.12 8.98 17.13
C SER A 187 -7.68 9.07 17.63
N GLU A 188 -6.71 8.66 16.83
CA GLU A 188 -5.28 8.83 17.12
C GLU A 188 -4.92 10.32 17.20
N ALA A 189 -5.39 11.14 16.25
CA ALA A 189 -5.16 12.58 16.27
C ALA A 189 -5.72 13.27 17.54
N LYS A 190 -6.81 12.75 18.11
CA LYS A 190 -7.37 13.24 19.39
C LYS A 190 -6.53 12.85 20.60
N GLN A 191 -5.73 11.79 20.51
CA GLN A 191 -4.90 11.28 21.59
C GLN A 191 -3.48 11.86 21.59
N THR A 192 -3.13 12.64 20.56
CA THR A 192 -1.82 13.30 20.46
C THR A 192 -1.49 14.10 21.72
N ALA A 193 -0.32 13.85 22.29
CA ALA A 193 0.13 14.50 23.52
C ALA A 193 0.22 16.04 23.37
N GLN A 194 -0.10 16.77 24.44
CA GLN A 194 -0.07 18.24 24.44
C GLN A 194 1.35 18.81 24.30
N ASP A 195 2.37 18.08 24.70
CA ASP A 195 3.79 18.47 24.63
C ASP A 195 4.47 18.06 23.31
N ALA A 196 3.71 17.52 22.34
CA ALA A 196 4.22 17.23 21.00
C ALA A 196 4.79 18.51 20.38
N LYS A 197 6.06 18.46 19.95
CA LYS A 197 6.78 19.63 19.40
C LYS A 197 6.39 19.96 17.96
N LEU A 198 5.94 18.95 17.22
CA LEU A 198 5.59 19.04 15.81
C LEU A 198 4.31 18.25 15.61
N VAL A 199 3.35 18.84 14.91
CA VAL A 199 2.04 18.23 14.69
C VAL A 199 1.57 18.45 13.26
N TYR A 200 0.68 17.57 12.80
CA TYR A 200 0.23 17.48 11.42
C TYR A 200 -1.30 17.35 11.35
N PRO A 201 -1.99 18.24 10.62
CA PRO A 201 -3.41 18.10 10.35
C PRO A 201 -3.72 16.81 9.58
N VAL A 202 -4.77 16.09 9.97
CA VAL A 202 -5.33 14.97 9.18
C VAL A 202 -6.30 15.48 8.12
N GLN A 203 -7.04 16.52 8.47
CA GLN A 203 -8.03 17.21 7.67
C GLN A 203 -7.78 18.72 7.77
N PRO A 204 -8.43 19.56 6.96
CA PRO A 204 -8.31 21.01 7.13
C PRO A 204 -8.65 21.45 8.56
N VAL A 205 -7.71 22.14 9.22
CA VAL A 205 -7.87 22.65 10.59
C VAL A 205 -7.92 24.17 10.59
N LYS A 206 -8.73 24.73 11.49
CA LYS A 206 -8.88 26.18 11.62
C LYS A 206 -7.66 26.78 12.32
N LEU A 207 -7.07 27.79 11.69
CA LEU A 207 -6.03 28.64 12.28
C LEU A 207 -6.69 29.83 12.99
N ASN A 208 -7.64 29.53 13.89
CA ASN A 208 -8.58 30.50 14.45
C ASN A 208 -9.32 31.30 13.35
N GLU A 209 -9.29 32.63 13.38
CA GLU A 209 -9.88 33.50 12.33
C GLU A 209 -8.89 33.82 11.18
N LEU A 210 -7.67 33.32 11.26
CA LEU A 210 -6.60 33.66 10.32
C LEU A 210 -6.63 32.82 9.03
N GLY A 211 -7.31 31.67 9.04
CA GLY A 211 -7.37 30.80 7.86
C GLY A 211 -7.53 29.32 8.17
N MET A 212 -7.10 28.49 7.23
CA MET A 212 -7.14 27.02 7.31
C MET A 212 -5.77 26.43 6.98
N ALA A 213 -5.26 25.52 7.80
CA ALA A 213 -4.12 24.67 7.46
C ALA A 213 -4.61 23.34 6.88
N TYR A 214 -3.92 22.84 5.86
CA TYR A 214 -4.29 21.63 5.11
C TYR A 214 -3.58 20.37 5.63
N PRO A 215 -4.04 19.17 5.24
CA PRO A 215 -3.45 17.92 5.68
C PRO A 215 -1.94 17.83 5.49
N ALA A 216 -1.28 17.20 6.46
CA ALA A 216 0.16 17.00 6.55
C ALA A 216 1.03 18.27 6.61
N ALA A 217 0.45 19.48 6.67
CA ALA A 217 1.21 20.70 6.93
C ALA A 217 1.95 20.59 8.28
N ALA A 218 3.26 20.82 8.27
CA ALA A 218 4.08 20.77 9.47
C ALA A 218 3.82 22.00 10.36
N LEU A 219 3.23 21.78 11.53
CA LEU A 219 2.90 22.82 12.50
C LEU A 219 3.79 22.65 13.74
N LYS A 220 4.71 23.58 13.96
CA LYS A 220 5.59 23.56 15.13
C LYS A 220 4.82 24.11 16.33
N VAL A 221 4.73 23.33 17.41
CA VAL A 221 4.03 23.76 18.61
C VAL A 221 4.94 24.68 19.42
N LEU A 222 4.47 25.91 19.68
CA LEU A 222 5.15 26.90 20.51
C LEU A 222 4.73 26.77 21.97
N LYS A 223 3.42 26.61 22.19
CA LYS A 223 2.80 26.48 23.51
C LYS A 223 1.52 25.67 23.41
N SER A 224 1.21 24.91 24.45
CA SER A 224 -0.07 24.21 24.61
C SER A 224 -0.68 24.58 25.95
N ASP A 225 -1.97 24.91 25.96
CA ASP A 225 -2.74 25.16 27.17
C ASP A 225 -4.20 24.72 27.00
N ALA A 226 -5.06 25.08 27.96
CA ALA A 226 -6.47 24.70 27.95
C ALA A 226 -7.26 25.30 26.77
N ALA A 227 -6.77 26.38 26.15
CA ALA A 227 -7.41 27.03 25.01
C ALA A 227 -7.01 26.42 23.66
N GLY A 228 -5.97 25.57 23.61
CA GLY A 228 -5.51 24.90 22.40
C GLY A 228 -3.99 24.84 22.29
N ARG A 229 -3.51 24.66 21.06
CA ARG A 229 -2.07 24.71 20.72
C ARG A 229 -1.79 25.97 19.93
N GLU A 230 -0.87 26.78 20.42
CA GLU A 230 -0.26 27.84 19.63
C GLU A 230 0.81 27.20 18.73
N VAL A 231 0.63 27.34 17.43
CA VAL A 231 1.47 26.72 16.42
C VAL A 231 2.07 27.75 15.48
N GLU A 232 3.26 27.43 15.00
CA GLU A 232 3.99 28.15 13.97
C GLU A 232 3.98 27.33 12.67
N LEU A 233 3.50 27.95 11.59
CA LEU A 233 3.56 27.41 10.24
C LEU A 233 4.56 28.24 9.43
N ASN A 234 5.53 27.56 8.82
CA ASN A 234 6.52 28.17 7.94
C ASN A 234 6.24 27.76 6.49
N GLY A 235 6.42 28.70 5.56
CA GLY A 235 6.26 28.44 4.14
C GLY A 235 6.64 29.63 3.27
N SER A 236 6.12 29.66 2.05
CA SER A 236 6.38 30.71 1.07
C SER A 236 5.08 31.27 0.48
N GLN A 237 5.01 32.59 0.30
CA GLN A 237 3.95 33.27 -0.44
C GLN A 237 4.41 33.63 -1.85
N MET A 238 3.52 33.48 -2.82
CA MET A 238 3.72 33.96 -4.20
C MET A 238 3.02 35.30 -4.37
N LYS A 239 3.68 36.25 -5.04
CA LYS A 239 3.10 37.56 -5.36
C LYS A 239 1.84 37.41 -6.23
N GLY A 240 0.76 38.09 -5.86
CA GLY A 240 -0.57 37.96 -6.47
C GLY A 240 -1.39 36.78 -5.96
N ALA A 241 -0.86 35.99 -5.03
CA ALA A 241 -1.55 34.90 -4.33
C ALA A 241 -1.25 34.93 -2.83
N GLU A 242 -1.24 36.12 -2.24
CA GLU A 242 -0.87 36.38 -0.85
C GLU A 242 -1.80 35.68 0.15
N GLN A 243 -3.02 35.32 -0.23
CA GLN A 243 -3.92 34.54 0.63
C GLN A 243 -3.52 33.05 0.74
N VAL A 244 -2.39 32.62 0.18
CA VAL A 244 -1.97 31.22 0.18
C VAL A 244 -0.53 31.08 0.67
N ILE A 245 -0.31 30.15 1.61
CA ILE A 245 1.02 29.71 2.04
C ILE A 245 1.32 28.39 1.34
N TYR A 246 2.37 28.39 0.53
CA TYR A 246 2.92 27.22 -0.14
C TYR A 246 4.09 26.63 0.64
N LEU A 247 4.46 25.38 0.34
CA LEU A 247 5.59 24.70 0.98
C LEU A 247 6.89 25.47 0.79
N GLU A 248 7.30 25.65 -0.46
CA GLU A 248 8.53 26.34 -0.83
C GLU A 248 8.38 27.06 -2.17
N LYS A 249 9.38 27.89 -2.49
CA LYS A 249 9.51 28.57 -3.78
C LYS A 249 9.47 27.57 -4.93
N GLY A 250 8.55 27.78 -5.88
CA GLY A 250 8.36 26.90 -7.05
C GLY A 250 7.62 25.60 -6.76
N GLN A 251 7.38 25.25 -5.49
CA GLN A 251 6.63 24.07 -5.06
C GLN A 251 5.23 24.48 -4.58
N ARG A 252 4.24 24.41 -5.48
CA ARG A 252 2.86 24.87 -5.25
C ARG A 252 2.03 23.89 -4.40
N LEU A 253 2.64 23.19 -3.45
CA LEU A 253 1.92 22.47 -2.41
C LEU A 253 1.36 23.47 -1.41
N ILE A 254 0.03 23.56 -1.34
CA ILE A 254 -0.67 24.48 -0.42
C ILE A 254 -0.60 23.90 1.00
N LEU A 255 0.00 24.66 1.92
CA LEU A 255 0.05 24.39 3.35
C LEU A 255 -1.11 25.03 4.09
N ALA A 256 -1.46 26.28 3.74
CA ALA A 256 -2.57 27.00 4.34
C ALA A 256 -3.18 28.02 3.38
N THR A 257 -4.46 28.34 3.60
CA THR A 257 -5.16 29.50 3.03
C THR A 257 -5.47 30.50 4.13
N LEU A 258 -5.38 31.78 3.82
CA LEU A 258 -5.50 32.88 4.77
C LEU A 258 -6.76 33.70 4.52
N THR A 259 -7.35 34.21 5.59
CA THR A 259 -8.30 35.34 5.51
C THR A 259 -7.53 36.66 5.32
N GLU A 260 -8.23 37.75 5.03
CA GLU A 260 -7.61 39.08 5.00
C GLU A 260 -6.88 39.43 6.31
N GLN A 261 -7.45 39.00 7.46
CA GLN A 261 -6.82 39.16 8.76
C GLN A 261 -5.57 38.29 8.90
N GLY A 262 -5.62 37.04 8.44
CA GLY A 262 -4.45 36.16 8.42
C GLY A 262 -3.30 36.71 7.60
N GLU A 263 -3.60 37.28 6.44
CA GLU A 263 -2.61 37.93 5.57
C GLU A 263 -1.94 39.12 6.27
N GLN A 264 -2.70 39.97 6.96
CA GLN A 264 -2.18 41.13 7.68
C GLN A 264 -1.35 40.78 8.92
N THR A 265 -1.61 39.64 9.54
CA THR A 265 -0.92 39.18 10.77
C THR A 265 0.33 38.35 10.45
N LEU A 266 0.58 38.09 9.17
CA LEU A 266 1.67 37.24 8.73
C LEU A 266 3.03 37.91 8.93
N LYS A 267 3.99 37.15 9.47
CA LYS A 267 5.37 37.61 9.58
C LYS A 267 6.10 37.38 8.25
N ILE A 268 6.53 38.47 7.63
CA ILE A 268 7.36 38.45 6.42
C ILE A 268 8.82 38.27 6.84
N ASN A 269 9.45 37.17 6.43
CA ASN A 269 10.82 36.85 6.85
C ASN A 269 11.89 37.44 5.92
N ALA A 270 11.56 37.67 4.65
CA ALA A 270 12.44 38.32 3.67
C ALA A 270 11.64 38.93 2.52
N ASP A 271 12.29 39.75 1.71
CA ASP A 271 11.71 40.35 0.50
C ASP A 271 11.47 39.32 -0.62
N PHE A 272 10.67 39.72 -1.61
CA PHE A 272 10.37 38.89 -2.76
C PHE A 272 11.62 38.59 -3.61
N THR A 273 11.76 37.34 -4.02
CA THR A 273 12.80 36.87 -4.94
C THR A 273 12.19 36.07 -6.09
N LYS A 274 12.72 36.24 -7.29
CA LYS A 274 12.23 35.56 -8.49
C LYS A 274 12.71 34.11 -8.57
N ASP A 275 11.85 33.19 -8.99
CA ASP A 275 12.20 31.83 -9.39
C ASP A 275 12.65 31.74 -10.86
N GLU A 276 12.97 30.53 -11.33
CA GLU A 276 13.40 30.25 -12.70
C GLU A 276 12.32 30.56 -13.76
N TYR A 277 11.08 30.79 -13.34
CA TYR A 277 9.93 31.10 -14.17
C TYR A 277 9.43 32.54 -13.95
N ASP A 278 10.28 33.42 -13.42
CA ASP A 278 9.99 34.83 -13.12
C ASP A 278 8.88 35.07 -12.07
N ASN A 279 8.40 34.04 -11.36
CA ASN A 279 7.45 34.24 -10.27
C ASN A 279 8.18 34.78 -9.04
N GLU A 280 7.58 35.76 -8.38
CA GLU A 280 8.13 36.38 -7.16
C GLU A 280 7.62 35.66 -5.90
N TRP A 281 8.54 35.24 -5.04
CA TRP A 281 8.26 34.48 -3.81
C TRP A 281 8.92 35.12 -2.59
N ARG A 282 8.24 35.08 -1.44
CA ARG A 282 8.82 35.49 -0.15
C ARG A 282 8.57 34.43 0.94
N PRO A 283 9.55 34.17 1.82
CA PRO A 283 9.34 33.29 2.97
C PRO A 283 8.49 33.99 4.02
N VAL A 284 7.58 33.24 4.62
CA VAL A 284 6.62 33.76 5.60
C VAL A 284 6.43 32.79 6.76
N THR A 285 6.06 33.35 7.90
CA THR A 285 5.69 32.60 9.10
C THR A 285 4.34 33.08 9.61
N LEU A 286 3.45 32.13 9.90
CA LEU A 286 2.18 32.39 10.56
C LEU A 286 2.19 31.77 11.94
N THR A 287 1.72 32.52 12.93
CA THR A 287 1.43 32.00 14.26
C THR A 287 -0.07 32.03 14.48
N ALA A 288 -0.63 30.90 14.89
CA ALA A 288 -2.07 30.77 15.11
C ALA A 288 -2.37 29.75 16.21
N THR A 289 -3.55 29.86 16.81
CA THR A 289 -4.04 28.86 17.75
C THR A 289 -4.93 27.85 17.01
N ILE A 290 -4.68 26.56 17.25
CA ILE A 290 -5.51 25.45 16.78
C ILE A 290 -6.15 24.73 17.96
N THR A 291 -7.38 24.26 17.76
CA THR A 291 -8.12 23.41 18.71
C THR A 291 -8.50 22.06 18.11
N ASP A 292 -8.41 21.94 16.79
CA ASP A 292 -8.71 20.72 16.07
C ASP A 292 -7.68 19.61 16.35
N PRO A 293 -8.08 18.33 16.31
CA PRO A 293 -7.16 17.20 16.45
C PRO A 293 -6.10 17.16 15.35
N VAL A 294 -4.87 16.82 15.73
CA VAL A 294 -3.70 16.74 14.84
C VAL A 294 -2.82 15.57 15.27
N LEU A 295 -2.09 14.96 14.35
CA LEU A 295 -1.15 13.87 14.64
C LEU A 295 0.21 14.41 15.08
N SER A 296 0.97 13.65 15.89
CA SER A 296 2.40 13.93 16.13
C SER A 296 3.34 13.27 15.12
N ASP A 297 2.84 12.36 14.30
CA ASP A 297 3.61 11.59 13.32
C ASP A 297 2.82 11.49 12.00
N LEU A 298 3.50 11.48 10.86
CA LEU A 298 2.88 11.40 9.55
C LEU A 298 2.63 9.96 9.08
N ALA A 299 3.34 8.96 9.62
CA ALA A 299 3.25 7.57 9.20
C ALA A 299 1.81 7.02 9.25
N PRO A 300 0.96 7.31 10.27
CA PRO A 300 -0.43 6.88 10.25
C PRO A 300 -1.22 7.46 9.07
N LEU A 301 -1.01 8.74 8.77
CA LEU A 301 -1.65 9.43 7.64
C LEU A 301 -1.17 8.89 6.29
N TRP A 302 0.13 8.56 6.16
CA TRP A 302 0.70 7.97 4.96
C TRP A 302 0.29 6.52 4.75
N ASN A 303 0.21 5.72 5.81
CA ASN A 303 -0.37 4.38 5.74
C ASN A 303 -1.83 4.44 5.27
N TYR A 304 -2.61 5.41 5.78
CA TYR A 304 -3.97 5.64 5.33
C TYR A 304 -4.04 6.04 3.85
N ALA A 305 -3.21 6.99 3.41
CA ALA A 305 -3.15 7.42 2.01
C ALA A 305 -2.67 6.32 1.06
N GLU A 306 -1.71 5.50 1.47
CA GLU A 306 -1.29 4.33 0.70
C GLU A 306 -2.41 3.31 0.55
N ASN A 307 -3.19 3.11 1.61
CA ASN A 307 -4.39 2.28 1.55
C ASN A 307 -5.43 2.88 0.60
N LEU A 308 -5.64 4.20 0.59
CA LEU A 308 -6.51 4.88 -0.38
C LEU A 308 -6.09 4.61 -1.82
N ASP A 309 -4.81 4.77 -2.14
CA ASP A 309 -4.26 4.50 -3.46
C ASP A 309 -4.42 3.02 -3.84
N ASN A 310 -4.14 2.12 -2.90
CA ASN A 310 -4.35 0.69 -3.10
C ASN A 310 -5.82 0.37 -3.33
N VAL A 311 -6.73 1.05 -2.62
CA VAL A 311 -8.14 0.75 -2.65
C VAL A 311 -8.80 1.29 -3.92
N TYR A 312 -8.65 2.59 -4.16
CA TYR A 312 -9.39 3.28 -5.21
C TYR A 312 -8.65 3.29 -6.55
N CYS A 313 -7.32 3.32 -6.55
CA CYS A 313 -6.56 3.57 -7.77
C CYS A 313 -5.93 2.29 -8.35
N SER A 314 -5.48 1.37 -7.49
CA SER A 314 -4.75 0.18 -7.91
C SER A 314 -5.63 -0.97 -8.45
N GLY A 315 -6.93 -0.76 -8.56
CA GLY A 315 -7.88 -1.69 -9.19
C GLY A 315 -7.92 -1.57 -10.72
N CYS A 316 -7.53 -0.42 -11.28
CA CYS A 316 -7.60 -0.18 -12.73
C CYS A 316 -6.24 -0.35 -13.45
N HIS A 317 -5.13 -0.05 -12.78
CA HIS A 317 -3.77 -0.19 -13.29
C HIS A 317 -2.77 -0.37 -12.15
N ALA A 318 -1.52 -0.72 -12.47
CA ALA A 318 -0.44 -0.68 -11.49
C ALA A 318 -0.33 0.71 -10.87
N LYS A 319 -0.12 0.75 -9.55
CA LYS A 319 0.08 1.98 -8.79
C LYS A 319 1.19 2.81 -9.44
N ILE A 320 0.87 4.07 -9.72
CA ILE A 320 1.87 5.03 -10.20
C ILE A 320 2.70 5.44 -8.99
N SER A 321 4.01 5.23 -9.06
CA SER A 321 4.93 5.66 -7.99
C SER A 321 4.75 7.15 -7.72
N SER A 322 4.68 7.55 -6.44
CA SER A 322 4.63 8.97 -6.02
C SER A 322 5.82 9.77 -6.58
N LYS A 323 6.95 9.12 -6.84
CA LYS A 323 8.16 9.70 -7.45
C LYS A 323 8.08 9.85 -8.98
N HIS A 324 6.95 9.52 -9.61
CA HIS A 324 6.80 9.62 -11.06
C HIS A 324 6.59 11.06 -11.53
N TYR A 325 5.72 11.81 -10.85
CA TYR A 325 5.38 13.20 -11.19
C TYR A 325 5.97 14.21 -10.18
N THR A 326 6.00 15.48 -10.60
CA THR A 326 6.38 16.61 -9.75
C THR A 326 5.27 17.00 -8.78
N VAL A 327 5.62 17.71 -7.71
CA VAL A 327 4.70 18.23 -6.69
C VAL A 327 3.57 19.07 -7.31
N ASN A 328 3.89 19.78 -8.41
CA ASN A 328 2.94 20.63 -9.13
C ASN A 328 2.03 19.86 -10.11
N ALA A 329 2.46 18.69 -10.59
CA ALA A 329 1.70 17.89 -11.54
C ALA A 329 0.68 16.96 -10.87
N TRP A 330 1.00 16.47 -9.66
CA TRP A 330 0.17 15.52 -8.92
C TRP A 330 -1.29 15.92 -8.72
N PRO A 331 -1.65 17.18 -8.38
CA PRO A 331 -3.04 17.57 -8.18
C PRO A 331 -3.94 17.29 -9.40
N ALA A 332 -3.46 17.56 -10.62
CA ALA A 332 -4.21 17.30 -11.84
C ALA A 332 -4.36 15.79 -12.11
N VAL A 333 -3.29 15.03 -11.87
CA VAL A 333 -3.28 13.57 -12.02
C VAL A 333 -4.24 12.92 -11.03
N ALA A 334 -4.12 13.24 -9.74
CA ALA A 334 -4.97 12.72 -8.68
C ALA A 334 -6.44 13.06 -8.93
N LYS A 335 -6.75 14.31 -9.32
CA LYS A 335 -8.12 14.70 -9.72
C LYS A 335 -8.66 13.84 -10.87
N GLY A 336 -7.83 13.56 -11.88
CA GLY A 336 -8.20 12.69 -12.99
C GLY A 336 -8.40 11.23 -12.58
N MET A 337 -7.62 10.73 -11.61
CA MET A 337 -7.79 9.40 -11.03
C MET A 337 -9.09 9.33 -10.22
N GLY A 338 -9.28 10.26 -9.28
CA GLY A 338 -10.44 10.31 -8.39
C GLY A 338 -11.77 10.42 -9.14
N ALA A 339 -11.82 11.17 -10.25
CA ALA A 339 -13.02 11.29 -11.08
C ALA A 339 -13.50 9.98 -11.74
N ARG A 340 -12.68 8.92 -11.72
CA ARG A 340 -13.00 7.59 -12.26
C ARG A 340 -13.28 6.56 -11.17
N THR A 341 -13.36 7.01 -9.92
CA THR A 341 -13.54 6.19 -8.72
C THR A 341 -14.66 6.78 -7.88
N ASP A 342 -15.08 6.06 -6.84
CA ASP A 342 -16.03 6.50 -5.81
C ASP A 342 -15.33 7.12 -4.58
N ILE A 343 -14.06 7.49 -4.69
CA ILE A 343 -13.30 8.15 -3.61
C ILE A 343 -13.97 9.46 -3.18
N SER A 344 -14.04 9.69 -1.87
CA SER A 344 -14.58 10.94 -1.32
C SER A 344 -13.66 12.13 -1.64
N PRO A 345 -14.18 13.37 -1.71
CA PRO A 345 -13.33 14.55 -1.88
C PRO A 345 -12.28 14.72 -0.78
N GLN A 346 -12.61 14.32 0.45
CA GLN A 346 -11.69 14.39 1.60
C GLN A 346 -10.55 13.39 1.46
N ASP A 347 -10.86 12.15 1.12
CA ASP A 347 -9.86 11.11 0.90
C ASP A 347 -8.97 11.43 -0.30
N LEU A 348 -9.56 11.98 -1.35
CA LEU A 348 -8.81 12.41 -2.52
C LEU A 348 -7.83 13.56 -2.19
N ASP A 349 -8.20 14.48 -1.31
CA ASP A 349 -7.29 15.53 -0.84
C ASP A 349 -6.12 14.91 -0.06
N ILE A 350 -6.39 14.01 0.90
CA ILE A 350 -5.35 13.29 1.66
C ILE A 350 -4.40 12.54 0.72
N LEU A 351 -4.94 11.78 -0.23
CA LEU A 351 -4.18 11.03 -1.21
C LEU A 351 -3.35 11.97 -2.11
N THR A 352 -3.92 13.09 -2.53
CA THR A 352 -3.21 14.11 -3.31
C THR A 352 -2.03 14.67 -2.51
N LYS A 353 -2.23 15.00 -1.23
CA LYS A 353 -1.14 15.47 -0.36
C LYS A 353 -0.05 14.41 -0.21
N TYR A 354 -0.41 13.14 0.00
CA TYR A 354 0.57 12.05 0.03
C TYR A 354 1.43 12.02 -1.24
N PHE A 355 0.81 12.08 -2.42
CA PHE A 355 1.56 12.11 -3.68
C PHE A 355 2.46 13.33 -3.80
N GLN A 356 1.97 14.51 -3.41
CA GLN A 356 2.74 15.73 -3.45
C GLN A 356 3.93 15.71 -2.48
N TYR A 357 3.75 15.34 -1.20
CA TYR A 357 4.84 15.24 -0.21
C TYR A 357 5.88 14.17 -0.55
N ASN A 358 5.51 13.18 -1.37
CA ASN A 358 6.39 12.12 -1.83
C ASN A 358 6.80 12.28 -3.31
N ALA A 359 6.59 13.46 -3.89
CA ALA A 359 6.85 13.73 -5.31
C ALA A 359 8.34 13.62 -5.69
N LYS A 360 8.59 13.56 -7.00
CA LYS A 360 9.95 13.41 -7.58
C LYS A 360 10.91 14.53 -7.17
N ASP A 361 10.41 15.75 -7.12
CA ASP A 361 11.12 17.00 -6.88
C ASP A 361 11.00 17.50 -5.43
N ILE A 362 10.45 16.66 -4.55
CA ILE A 362 10.45 16.88 -3.11
C ILE A 362 11.60 16.08 -2.50
N ASN A 363 12.63 16.82 -2.07
CA ASN A 363 13.78 16.29 -1.35
C ASN A 363 13.52 16.32 0.16
N ASN A 364 12.48 15.60 0.61
CA ASN A 364 12.32 15.36 2.03
C ASN A 364 13.09 14.08 2.39
N HIS A 365 14.14 14.25 3.20
CA HIS A 365 14.81 13.20 3.96
C HIS A 365 14.00 12.86 5.21
#